data_AF-A0AAV4XAL4-F1
#
_entry.id   AF-A0AAV4XAL4-F1
#
_cell.length_a   1.000
_cell.length_b   1.000
_cell.length_c   1.000
_cell.angle_alpha   90.00
_cell.angle_beta   90.00
_cell.angle_gamma   90.00
#
_symmetry.space_group_name_H-M   'P 1'
#
loop_
_entity.id
_entity.type
_entity.pdbx_description
1 polymer ?
#
loop_
_entity_poly.entity_id
_entity_poly.type
_entity_poly.pdbx_seq_one_letter_code
_entity_poly.pdbx_strand_id
1 'polypeptide(L)'
;MLSCLALSKIFPKGEDLWPTKRKMYAVLGRRNGRILHADIQEGSQTFHVTAELPVTESFDFANEIRKQTSGMALPQLVFSHWEVVDVDPFWSPRTEEEYTHFGEKADVENRAKKYMNNVRRRKGLAVDEKIVEHAEKQRTLMRKK
;
A
#
# COMPACT_ATOMS: atom_id res chain seq x y z
N MET A 1 -12.38 2.65 -2.42
CA MET A 1 -11.06 3.21 -2.81
C MET A 1 -10.97 3.21 -4.32
N LEU A 2 -10.41 4.26 -4.96
CA LEU A 2 -10.15 4.17 -6.41
C LEU A 2 -9.13 3.06 -6.61
N SER A 3 -9.40 2.15 -7.54
CA SER A 3 -8.44 1.19 -8.05
C SER A 3 -7.98 1.63 -9.44
N CYS A 4 -6.68 1.61 -9.66
CA CYS A 4 -6.08 1.81 -10.98
C CYS A 4 -5.57 0.46 -11.51
N LEU A 5 -5.79 0.22 -12.79
CA LEU A 5 -5.10 -0.81 -13.53
C LEU A 5 -3.68 -0.33 -13.83
N ALA A 6 -2.69 -0.98 -13.20
CA ALA A 6 -1.29 -0.87 -13.54
C ALA A 6 -0.97 -1.92 -14.61
N LEU A 7 -0.68 -1.44 -15.81
CA LEU A 7 -0.11 -2.24 -16.89
C LEU A 7 1.39 -2.02 -16.90
N SER A 8 2.18 -3.05 -16.63
CA SER A 8 3.64 -2.98 -16.71
C SER A 8 4.15 -3.77 -17.90
N LYS A 9 4.88 -3.10 -18.80
CA LYS A 9 5.60 -3.73 -19.90
C LYS A 9 7.06 -3.88 -19.51
N ILE A 10 7.56 -5.12 -19.47
CA ILE A 10 8.99 -5.42 -19.24
C ILE A 10 9.65 -5.68 -20.59
N PHE A 11 10.82 -5.06 -20.81
CA PHE A 11 11.69 -5.28 -21.96
C PHE A 11 12.91 -6.10 -21.52
N PRO A 12 12.82 -7.43 -21.44
CA PRO A 12 13.96 -8.28 -21.16
C PRO A 12 15.05 -8.17 -22.23
N LYS A 13 16.30 -8.24 -21.79
CA LYS A 13 17.45 -8.61 -22.62
C LYS A 13 17.95 -9.98 -22.13
N GLY A 14 17.80 -11.03 -22.94
CA GLY A 14 18.34 -12.36 -22.60
C GLY A 14 17.96 -12.85 -21.18
N GLU A 15 18.96 -13.15 -20.36
CA GLU A 15 18.82 -13.74 -19.01
C GLU A 15 18.23 -12.80 -17.95
N ASP A 16 18.10 -11.49 -18.21
CA ASP A 16 17.69 -10.48 -17.22
C ASP A 16 16.17 -10.44 -16.91
N LEU A 17 15.37 -11.31 -17.54
CA LEU A 17 13.92 -11.32 -17.37
C LEU A 17 13.50 -11.63 -15.93
N TRP A 18 14.07 -12.69 -15.33
CA TRP A 18 13.65 -13.16 -14.00
C TRP A 18 13.97 -12.17 -12.87
N PRO A 19 15.19 -11.61 -12.78
CA PRO A 19 15.51 -10.58 -11.79
C PRO A 19 14.58 -9.36 -11.90
N THR A 20 14.31 -8.92 -13.13
CA THR A 20 13.46 -7.75 -13.38
C THR A 20 12.00 -8.00 -12.99
N LYS A 21 11.47 -9.16 -13.37
CA LYS A 21 10.13 -9.62 -12.99
C LYS A 21 9.96 -9.70 -11.47
N ARG A 22 10.95 -10.26 -10.75
CA ARG A 22 10.95 -10.31 -9.29
C ARG A 22 10.89 -8.93 -8.65
N LYS A 23 11.72 -7.98 -9.12
CA LYS A 23 11.73 -6.61 -8.59
C LYS A 23 10.40 -5.89 -8.85
N MET A 24 9.84 -6.04 -10.04
CA MET A 24 8.54 -5.47 -10.39
C MET A 24 7.42 -6.01 -9.47
N TYR A 25 7.35 -7.32 -9.26
CA TYR A 25 6.38 -7.91 -8.33
C TYR A 25 6.59 -7.46 -6.88
N ALA A 26 7.84 -7.28 -6.46
CA ALA A 26 8.13 -6.74 -5.13
C ALA A 26 7.64 -5.28 -4.96
N VAL A 27 7.71 -4.44 -6.00
CA VAL A 27 7.14 -3.08 -5.95
C VAL A 27 5.61 -3.14 -5.88
N LEU A 28 4.97 -3.98 -6.71
CA LEU A 28 3.51 -4.14 -6.70
C LEU A 28 3.01 -4.66 -5.34
N GLY A 29 3.63 -5.71 -4.80
CA GLY A 29 3.24 -6.30 -3.52
C GLY A 29 3.39 -5.34 -2.33
N ARG A 30 4.46 -4.53 -2.29
CA ARG A 30 4.66 -3.51 -1.24
C ARG A 30 3.59 -2.41 -1.25
N ARG A 31 2.95 -2.17 -2.39
CA ARG A 31 1.88 -1.17 -2.56
C ARG A 31 0.49 -1.81 -2.63
N ASN A 32 0.38 -3.05 -2.16
CA ASN A 32 -0.87 -3.80 -2.07
C ASN A 32 -1.54 -4.02 -3.43
N GLY A 33 -0.75 -4.10 -4.50
CA GLY A 33 -1.24 -4.41 -5.82
C GLY A 33 -1.59 -5.88 -5.99
N ARG A 34 -2.73 -6.18 -6.61
CA ARG A 34 -3.17 -7.53 -6.96
C ARG A 34 -2.92 -7.80 -8.43
N ILE A 35 -2.13 -8.82 -8.75
CA ILE A 35 -1.87 -9.22 -10.13
C ILE A 35 -3.09 -9.98 -10.66
N LEU A 36 -3.64 -9.54 -11.80
CA LEU A 36 -4.76 -10.19 -12.47
C LEU A 36 -4.27 -11.15 -13.55
N HIS A 37 -3.34 -10.69 -14.38
CA HIS A 37 -2.87 -11.39 -15.56
C HIS A 37 -1.41 -11.05 -15.85
N ALA A 38 -0.63 -12.02 -16.33
CA ALA A 38 0.81 -11.84 -16.51
C ALA A 38 1.38 -12.77 -17.59
N ASP A 39 1.45 -12.28 -18.82
CA ASP A 39 1.76 -13.08 -20.01
C ASP A 39 2.90 -12.49 -20.86
N ILE A 40 3.55 -13.36 -21.62
CA ILE A 40 4.51 -12.97 -22.65
C ILE A 40 3.72 -12.69 -23.92
N GLN A 41 3.93 -11.53 -24.54
CA GLN A 41 3.29 -11.25 -25.82
C GLN A 41 3.94 -12.08 -26.92
N GLU A 42 3.16 -12.98 -27.54
CA GLU A 42 3.64 -13.80 -28.66
C GLU A 42 4.22 -12.94 -29.78
N GLY A 43 5.38 -13.36 -30.31
CA GLY A 43 6.11 -12.61 -31.35
C GLY A 43 6.90 -11.40 -30.84
N SER A 44 6.83 -11.07 -29.55
CA SER A 44 7.64 -10.02 -28.92
C SER A 44 8.45 -10.56 -27.74
N GLN A 45 9.65 -10.03 -27.53
CA GLN A 45 10.39 -10.27 -26.28
C GLN A 45 9.87 -9.35 -25.17
N THR A 46 8.56 -9.09 -25.07
CA THR A 46 8.00 -8.24 -24.02
C THR A 46 7.06 -9.02 -23.13
N PHE A 47 7.12 -8.72 -21.83
CA PHE A 47 6.26 -9.33 -20.82
C PHE A 47 5.29 -8.29 -20.29
N HIS A 48 3.99 -8.60 -20.31
CA HIS A 48 2.94 -7.70 -19.87
C HIS A 48 2.34 -8.20 -18.58
N VAL A 49 2.25 -7.31 -17.59
CA VAL A 49 1.54 -7.59 -16.34
C VAL A 49 0.41 -6.60 -16.18
N THR A 50 -0.78 -7.14 -15.95
CA THR A 50 -1.97 -6.40 -15.58
C THR A 50 -2.22 -6.62 -14.09
N ALA A 51 -2.22 -5.54 -13.33
CA ALA A 51 -2.46 -5.57 -11.89
C ALA A 51 -3.40 -4.43 -11.48
N GLU A 52 -4.15 -4.65 -10.41
CA GLU A 52 -4.93 -3.62 -9.73
C GLU A 52 -4.09 -3.02 -8.61
N LEU A 53 -4.08 -1.70 -8.51
CA LEU A 53 -3.29 -0.95 -7.53
C LEU A 53 -4.19 0.12 -6.89
N PRO A 54 -4.28 0.18 -5.54
CA PRO A 54 -5.00 1.26 -4.87
C PRO A 54 -4.41 2.62 -5.25
N VAL A 55 -5.24 3.58 -5.66
CA VAL A 55 -4.77 4.91 -6.10
C VAL A 55 -4.04 5.67 -4.99
N THR A 56 -4.44 5.47 -3.74
CA THR A 56 -3.72 6.04 -2.60
C THR A 56 -2.28 5.55 -2.48
N GLU A 57 -1.99 4.36 -2.98
CA GLU A 57 -0.66 3.75 -3.00
C GLU A 57 0.00 3.83 -4.39
N SER A 58 -0.64 4.46 -5.39
CA SER A 58 -0.06 4.57 -6.74
C SER A 58 0.83 5.80 -6.92
N PHE A 59 0.82 6.75 -5.97
CA PHE A 59 1.66 7.94 -6.03
C PHE A 59 3.14 7.56 -6.06
N ASP A 60 3.89 8.11 -7.02
CA ASP A 60 5.32 7.81 -7.27
C ASP A 60 5.63 6.36 -7.69
N PHE A 61 4.61 5.52 -7.91
CA PHE A 61 4.80 4.14 -8.37
C PHE A 61 5.61 4.07 -9.67
N ALA A 62 5.34 4.99 -10.61
CA ALA A 62 5.99 4.98 -11.91
C ALA A 62 7.50 5.23 -11.84
N ASN A 63 7.94 6.08 -10.92
CA ASN A 63 9.35 6.36 -10.73
C ASN A 63 10.04 5.23 -9.95
N GLU A 64 9.37 4.69 -8.93
CA GLU A 64 9.91 3.60 -8.13
C GLU A 64 10.16 2.34 -8.98
N ILE A 65 9.19 1.93 -9.79
CA ILE A 65 9.33 0.72 -10.61
C ILE A 65 10.43 0.87 -11.66
N ARG A 66 10.56 2.05 -12.28
CA ARG A 66 11.65 2.36 -13.21
C ARG A 66 12.99 2.33 -12.49
N LYS A 67 13.10 2.92 -11.30
CA LYS A 67 14.35 2.91 -10.51
C LYS A 67 14.77 1.49 -10.12
N GLN A 68 13.83 0.65 -9.68
CA GLN A 68 14.11 -0.73 -9.27
C GLN A 68 14.50 -1.62 -10.45
N THR A 69 13.90 -1.40 -11.62
CA THR A 69 14.14 -2.19 -12.84
C THR A 69 15.14 -1.56 -13.79
N SER A 70 15.88 -0.52 -13.36
CA SER A 70 16.82 0.22 -14.22
C SER A 70 16.18 0.74 -15.52
N GLY A 71 14.89 1.08 -15.48
CA GLY A 71 14.10 1.55 -16.61
C GLY A 71 13.52 0.45 -17.51
N MET A 72 13.79 -0.82 -17.24
CA MET A 72 13.34 -1.94 -18.08
C MET A 72 11.85 -2.24 -17.95
N ALA A 73 11.19 -1.79 -16.88
CA ALA A 73 9.75 -1.86 -16.74
C ALA A 73 9.11 -0.49 -16.97
N LEU A 74 8.16 -0.43 -17.91
CA LEU A 74 7.36 0.76 -18.19
C LEU A 74 5.95 0.57 -17.63
N PRO A 75 5.57 1.31 -16.58
CA PRO A 75 4.22 1.30 -16.04
C PRO A 75 3.31 2.26 -16.81
N GLN A 76 2.07 1.85 -17.01
CA GLN A 76 0.96 2.67 -17.45
C GLN A 76 -0.16 2.52 -16.40
N LEU A 77 -0.62 3.65 -15.87
CA LEU A 77 -1.70 3.69 -14.90
C LEU A 77 -2.98 4.14 -15.60
N VAL A 78 -4.00 3.30 -15.58
CA VAL A 78 -5.32 3.57 -16.15
C VAL A 78 -6.36 3.36 -15.07
N PHE A 79 -7.32 4.27 -14.94
CA PHE A 79 -8.43 4.06 -13.99
C PHE A 79 -9.26 2.85 -14.42
N SER A 80 -9.65 1.99 -13.47
CA SER A 80 -10.55 0.86 -13.73
C SER A 80 -11.88 1.02 -13.03
N HIS A 81 -11.90 1.02 -11.69
CA HIS A 81 -13.12 1.02 -10.89
C HIS A 81 -12.87 1.43 -9.43
N TRP A 82 -13.91 1.31 -8.61
CA TRP A 82 -13.84 1.49 -7.17
C TRP A 82 -14.00 0.16 -6.46
N GLU A 83 -13.09 -0.14 -5.55
CA GLU A 83 -13.12 -1.37 -4.74
C GLU A 83 -13.26 -1.02 -3.26
N VAL A 84 -14.05 -1.81 -2.52
CA VAL A 84 -14.19 -1.67 -1.06
C VAL A 84 -12.99 -2.35 -0.41
N VAL A 85 -12.37 -1.66 0.55
CA VAL A 85 -11.31 -2.27 1.36
C VAL A 85 -12.00 -3.09 2.44
N ASP A 86 -11.74 -4.39 2.47
CA ASP A 86 -12.31 -5.33 3.43
C ASP A 86 -11.62 -5.24 4.81
N VAL A 87 -11.60 -4.04 5.38
CA VAL A 87 -11.04 -3.74 6.70
C VAL A 87 -11.87 -2.62 7.33
N ASP A 88 -12.42 -2.84 8.51
CA ASP A 88 -13.10 -1.79 9.27
C ASP A 88 -12.07 -0.75 9.76
N PRO A 89 -12.15 0.54 9.37
CA PRO A 89 -11.22 1.58 9.80
C PRO A 89 -11.24 1.87 11.32
N PHE A 90 -12.25 1.42 12.06
CA PHE A 90 -12.35 1.64 13.51
C PHE A 90 -12.12 0.37 14.33
N TRP A 91 -11.66 -0.72 13.71
CA TRP A 91 -11.41 -1.97 14.43
C TRP A 91 -10.34 -1.79 15.51
N SER A 92 -10.65 -2.31 16.70
CA SER A 92 -9.78 -2.43 17.86
C SER A 92 -10.14 -3.74 18.57
N PRO A 93 -9.17 -4.48 19.14
CA PRO A 93 -9.48 -5.63 19.99
C PRO A 93 -10.43 -5.19 21.11
N ARG A 94 -11.54 -5.92 21.31
CA ARG A 94 -12.50 -5.65 22.39
C ARG A 94 -12.69 -6.85 23.32
N THR A 95 -12.49 -8.05 22.80
CA THR A 95 -12.68 -9.30 23.54
C THR A 95 -11.35 -9.83 24.07
N GLU A 96 -11.39 -10.53 25.21
CA GLU A 96 -10.19 -11.12 25.84
C GLU A 96 -9.48 -12.11 24.91
N GLU A 97 -10.24 -12.86 24.11
CA GLU A 97 -9.73 -13.74 23.06
C GLU A 97 -8.93 -12.97 21.98
N GLU A 98 -9.47 -11.86 21.46
CA GLU A 98 -8.75 -11.00 20.49
C GLU A 98 -7.50 -10.38 21.10
N TYR A 99 -7.52 -10.01 22.38
CA TYR A 99 -6.34 -9.50 23.07
C TYR A 99 -5.25 -10.57 23.19
N THR A 100 -5.59 -11.83 23.47
CA THR A 100 -4.59 -12.91 23.50
C THR A 100 -3.99 -13.19 22.13
N HIS A 101 -4.77 -13.01 21.06
CA HIS A 101 -4.33 -13.25 19.68
C HIS A 101 -3.53 -12.09 19.07
N PHE A 102 -3.95 -10.85 19.29
CA PHE A 102 -3.42 -9.66 18.61
C PHE A 102 -2.66 -8.70 19.54
N GLY A 103 -2.62 -9.00 20.84
CA GLY A 103 -2.02 -8.12 21.86
C GLY A 103 -2.85 -6.87 22.16
N GLU A 104 -2.28 -5.98 22.99
CA GLU A 104 -2.91 -4.71 23.38
C GLU A 104 -2.93 -3.68 22.23
N LYS A 105 -2.02 -3.83 21.26
CA LYS A 105 -1.96 -3.07 20.01
C LYS A 105 -1.81 -4.07 18.89
N ALA A 106 -2.71 -4.02 17.92
CA ALA A 106 -2.54 -4.79 16.69
C ALA A 106 -1.19 -4.43 16.06
N ASP A 107 -0.35 -5.43 15.81
CA ASP A 107 0.99 -5.24 15.23
C ASP A 107 0.95 -4.62 13.82
N VAL A 108 -0.21 -4.66 13.16
CA VAL A 108 -0.42 -4.16 11.80
C VAL A 108 -1.24 -2.87 11.82
N GLU A 109 -0.69 -1.80 11.24
CA GLU A 109 -1.42 -0.55 11.05
C GLU A 109 -2.63 -0.75 10.13
N ASN A 110 -3.81 -0.34 10.60
CA ASN A 110 -5.03 -0.41 9.81
C ASN A 110 -4.99 0.57 8.62
N ARG A 111 -4.80 0.02 7.41
CA ARG A 111 -4.73 0.80 6.17
C ARG A 111 -5.98 1.65 5.90
N ALA A 112 -7.17 1.13 6.23
CA ALA A 112 -8.42 1.85 6.01
C ALA A 112 -8.48 3.08 6.92
N LYS A 113 -8.05 2.94 8.18
CA LYS A 113 -7.92 4.05 9.13
C LYS A 113 -6.93 5.11 8.65
N LYS A 114 -5.78 4.69 8.11
CA LYS A 114 -4.77 5.59 7.53
C LYS A 114 -5.33 6.42 6.37
N TYR A 115 -6.03 5.78 5.43
CA TYR A 115 -6.65 6.49 4.31
C TYR A 115 -7.71 7.48 4.77
N MET A 116 -8.58 7.06 5.70
CA MET A 116 -9.59 7.92 6.30
C MET A 116 -8.95 9.14 6.98
N ASN A 117 -7.96 8.93 7.85
CA ASN A 117 -7.29 10.01 8.59
C ASN A 117 -6.59 11.00 7.63
N ASN A 118 -5.94 10.51 6.58
CA ASN A 118 -5.33 11.38 5.57
C ASN A 118 -6.35 12.27 4.83
N VAL A 119 -7.56 11.77 4.59
CA VAL A 119 -8.65 12.59 4.03
C VAL A 119 -9.15 13.60 5.06
N ARG A 120 -9.42 13.16 6.30
CA ARG A 120 -9.92 14.02 7.38
C ARG A 120 -8.98 15.19 7.68
N ARG A 121 -7.67 14.94 7.84
CA ARG A 121 -6.67 15.99 8.07
C ARG A 121 -6.64 17.02 6.93
N ARG A 122 -6.67 16.57 5.67
CA ARG A 122 -6.72 17.48 4.50
C ARG A 122 -8.00 18.31 4.43
N LYS A 123 -9.11 17.78 4.95
CA LYS A 123 -10.40 18.47 5.02
C LYS A 123 -10.58 19.30 6.30
N GLY A 124 -9.62 19.28 7.22
CA GLY A 124 -9.73 19.96 8.51
C GLY A 124 -10.74 19.31 9.48
N LEU A 125 -11.10 18.05 9.24
CA LEU A 125 -11.98 17.29 10.13
C LEU A 125 -11.19 16.72 11.31
N ALA A 126 -11.82 16.66 12.48
CA ALA A 126 -11.22 16.06 13.67
C ALA A 126 -10.81 14.60 13.42
N VAL A 127 -9.64 14.21 13.89
CA VAL A 127 -9.15 12.84 13.87
C VAL A 127 -8.98 12.39 15.32
N ASP A 128 -9.52 11.22 15.65
CA ASP A 128 -9.39 10.61 16.97
C ASP A 128 -7.98 10.02 17.15
N GLU A 129 -7.00 10.91 17.19
CA GLU A 129 -5.65 10.62 17.62
C GLU A 129 -5.52 10.92 19.11
N LYS A 130 -4.96 9.97 19.86
CA LYS A 130 -4.63 10.16 21.26
C LYS A 130 -3.41 11.09 21.33
N ILE A 131 -3.62 12.41 21.21
CA ILE A 131 -2.56 13.43 21.19
C ILE A 131 -1.84 13.47 22.55
N VAL A 132 -2.55 13.18 23.64
CA VAL A 132 -1.99 13.10 24.99
C VAL A 132 -2.66 11.95 25.73
N GLU A 133 -1.88 11.01 26.29
CA GLU A 133 -2.48 9.89 27.04
C GLU A 133 -3.07 10.31 28.38
N HIS A 134 -2.44 11.29 29.04
CA HIS A 134 -2.91 11.87 30.29
C HIS A 134 -2.68 13.40 30.27
N ALA A 135 -3.67 14.15 29.81
CA ALA A 135 -3.61 15.63 29.75
C ALA A 135 -3.35 16.26 31.13
N GLU A 136 -3.86 15.66 32.19
CA GLU A 136 -3.74 16.14 33.57
C GLU A 136 -2.31 16.01 34.14
N LYS A 137 -1.50 15.10 33.58
CA LYS A 137 -0.16 14.80 34.10
C LYS A 137 0.96 15.58 33.38
N GLN A 138 0.64 16.50 32.47
CA GLN A 138 1.66 17.25 31.71
C GLN A 138 2.64 18.03 32.60
N ARG A 139 2.15 18.53 33.75
CA ARG A 139 2.98 19.28 34.70
C ARG A 139 3.85 18.38 35.60
N THR A 140 3.49 17.11 35.76
CA THR A 140 4.17 16.14 36.65
C THR A 140 4.99 15.09 35.90
N LEU A 141 4.79 14.91 34.59
CA LEU A 141 5.53 13.97 33.73
C LEU A 141 7.04 14.21 33.70
N MET A 142 7.50 15.45 33.85
CA MET A 142 8.94 15.78 33.91
C MET A 142 9.56 15.66 35.30
N ARG A 143 8.77 15.35 36.34
CA ARG A 143 9.24 15.28 37.73
C ARG A 143 9.82 13.88 38.02
N LYS A 144 10.99 13.63 37.41
CA LYS A 144 12.02 12.59 37.65
C LYS A 144 11.61 11.09 37.70
N LYS A 145 12.33 10.35 36.85
CA LYS A 145 12.72 8.93 36.98
C LYS A 145 13.71 8.75 38.14
#